data_AF-A0A920I7L2-F1
#
_entry.id   AF-A0A920I7L2-F1
#
_cell.length_a   1.000
_cell.length_b   1.000
_cell.length_c   1.000
_cell.angle_alpha   90.00
_cell.angle_beta   90.00
_cell.angle_gamma   90.00
#
_symmetry.space_group_name_H-M   'P 1'
#
loop_
_entity.id
_entity.type
_entity.pdbx_description
1 polymer ?
#
loop_
_entity_poly.entity_id
_entity_poly.type
_entity_poly.pdbx_seq_one_letter_code
_entity_poly.pdbx_strand_id
1 'polypeptide(L)'
;MRESTKFKKPVLVSVTDNVSQSTDDLKAFGRLLNMPVKQVSIDALSSLLKQEETQFILDISADTAKTIKELEDVNEMFSPTEMKIIQTLPGNYNKQMITHQTSIFDRLEPLVALTKLDECELSPVELSTLVSAKVQIALLTGTRSIVGAIAIASEAILSQYLKENC
;
A
#
# COMPACT_ATOMS: atom_id res chain seq x y z
N MET A 1 -15.62 -26.94 -3.06
CA MET A 1 -15.36 -25.92 -4.11
C MET A 1 -16.06 -24.64 -3.67
N ARG A 2 -15.33 -23.60 -3.25
CA ARG A 2 -15.90 -22.26 -3.12
C ARG A 2 -15.77 -21.60 -4.48
N GLU A 3 -16.89 -21.26 -5.10
CA GLU A 3 -16.91 -20.44 -6.31
C GLU A 3 -16.17 -19.13 -5.99
N SER A 4 -15.10 -18.84 -6.74
CA SER A 4 -14.50 -17.52 -6.75
C SER A 4 -15.50 -16.58 -7.40
N THR A 5 -16.17 -15.77 -6.61
CA THR A 5 -16.95 -14.63 -7.09
C THR A 5 -16.04 -13.84 -8.03
N LYS A 6 -16.36 -13.81 -9.33
CA LYS A 6 -15.64 -12.97 -10.29
C LYS A 6 -15.93 -11.52 -9.92
N PHE A 7 -15.09 -10.94 -9.06
CA PHE A 7 -15.12 -9.49 -8.88
C PHE A 7 -14.99 -8.83 -10.25
N LYS A 8 -15.83 -7.82 -10.52
CA LYS A 8 -15.59 -6.90 -11.62
C LYS A 8 -14.18 -6.33 -11.47
N LYS A 9 -13.51 -6.00 -12.57
CA LYS A 9 -12.16 -5.43 -12.51
C LYS A 9 -12.14 -4.23 -11.55
N PRO A 10 -11.14 -4.15 -10.66
CA PRO A 10 -11.06 -3.03 -9.73
C PRO A 10 -10.87 -1.72 -10.48
N VAL A 11 -11.33 -0.64 -9.86
CA VAL A 11 -11.11 0.72 -10.33
C VAL A 11 -9.88 1.28 -9.64
N LEU A 12 -8.89 1.73 -10.43
CA LEU A 12 -7.74 2.45 -9.91
C LEU A 12 -8.14 3.90 -9.66
N VAL A 13 -7.74 4.46 -8.52
CA VAL A 13 -8.11 5.82 -8.14
C VAL A 13 -6.87 6.55 -7.66
N SER A 14 -6.51 7.64 -8.31
CA SER A 14 -5.55 8.58 -7.75
C SER A 14 -6.27 9.55 -6.81
N VAL A 15 -5.82 9.59 -5.56
CA VAL A 15 -6.35 10.45 -4.50
C VAL A 15 -5.29 11.49 -4.17
N THR A 16 -5.65 12.76 -4.30
CA THR A 16 -4.70 13.88 -4.26
C THR A 16 -5.27 15.04 -3.44
N ASP A 17 -4.44 15.97 -2.95
CA ASP A 17 -4.95 17.21 -2.33
C ASP A 17 -5.73 18.06 -3.34
N ASN A 18 -5.26 18.10 -4.59
CA ASN A 18 -5.85 18.86 -5.68
C ASN A 18 -5.84 18.02 -6.97
N VAL A 19 -6.97 17.97 -7.67
CA VAL A 19 -7.18 17.16 -8.90
C VAL A 19 -6.29 17.63 -10.08
N SER A 20 -5.49 18.68 -9.92
CA SER A 20 -4.52 19.16 -10.91
C SER A 20 -3.19 18.39 -10.91
N GLN A 21 -2.94 17.53 -9.92
CA GLN A 21 -1.74 16.68 -9.91
C GLN A 21 -1.76 15.65 -11.04
N SER A 22 -0.60 15.38 -11.65
CA SER A 22 -0.50 14.40 -12.74
C SER A 22 -0.85 12.99 -12.27
N THR A 23 -1.53 12.26 -13.13
CA THR A 23 -1.94 10.86 -12.93
C THR A 23 -1.44 9.96 -14.06
N ASP A 24 -0.38 10.39 -14.75
CA ASP A 24 0.08 9.77 -15.98
C ASP A 24 0.57 8.32 -15.77
N ASP A 25 1.27 8.06 -14.68
CA ASP A 25 1.76 6.71 -14.34
C ASP A 25 0.58 5.77 -14.04
N LEU A 26 -0.37 6.17 -13.19
CA LEU A 26 -1.54 5.36 -12.87
C LEU A 26 -2.41 5.10 -14.11
N LYS A 27 -2.55 6.09 -15.00
CA LYS A 27 -3.21 5.92 -16.30
C LYS A 27 -2.48 4.94 -17.20
N ALA A 28 -1.14 4.96 -17.22
CA ALA A 28 -0.34 4.01 -17.97
C ALA A 28 -0.54 2.58 -17.43
N PHE A 29 -0.50 2.39 -16.10
CA PHE A 29 -0.78 1.09 -15.47
C PHE A 29 -2.21 0.62 -15.75
N GLY A 30 -3.21 1.51 -15.64
CA GLY A 30 -4.61 1.20 -15.96
C GLY A 30 -4.80 0.73 -17.39
N ARG A 31 -4.14 1.37 -18.37
CA ARG A 31 -4.15 0.92 -19.77
C ARG A 31 -3.54 -0.47 -19.94
N LEU A 32 -2.38 -0.72 -19.32
CA LEU A 32 -1.69 -2.01 -19.40
C LEU A 32 -2.53 -3.16 -18.78
N LEU A 33 -3.16 -2.91 -17.64
CA LEU A 33 -3.97 -3.90 -16.91
C LEU A 33 -5.43 -3.96 -17.41
N ASN A 34 -5.79 -3.06 -18.33
CA ASN A 34 -7.16 -2.85 -18.79
C ASN A 34 -8.12 -2.65 -17.58
N MET A 35 -7.76 -1.71 -16.70
CA MET A 35 -8.53 -1.27 -15.53
C MET A 35 -8.91 0.20 -15.68
N PRO A 36 -10.15 0.59 -15.30
CA PRO A 36 -10.55 1.99 -15.32
C PRO A 36 -9.76 2.80 -14.27
N VAL A 37 -9.47 4.06 -14.61
CA VAL A 37 -8.74 4.99 -13.74
C VAL A 37 -9.59 6.22 -13.47
N LYS A 38 -9.72 6.61 -12.20
CA LYS A 38 -10.35 7.84 -11.74
C LYS A 38 -9.34 8.69 -10.98
N GLN A 39 -9.66 9.97 -10.83
CA GLN A 39 -8.93 10.88 -9.95
C GLN A 39 -9.93 11.63 -9.09
N VAL A 40 -9.63 11.75 -7.79
CA VAL A 40 -10.46 12.45 -6.82
C VAL A 40 -9.59 13.29 -5.89
N SER A 41 -10.20 14.31 -5.27
CA SER A 41 -9.63 14.94 -4.07
C SER A 41 -9.76 13.97 -2.89
N ILE A 42 -8.84 14.05 -1.92
CA ILE A 42 -8.97 13.37 -0.62
C ILE A 42 -10.31 13.68 0.07
N ASP A 43 -10.83 14.91 -0.07
CA ASP A 43 -12.10 15.33 0.53
C ASP A 43 -13.33 14.62 -0.08
N ALA A 44 -13.16 13.99 -1.25
CA ALA A 44 -14.22 13.25 -1.94
C ALA A 44 -14.13 11.73 -1.69
N LEU A 45 -13.16 11.25 -0.90
CA LEU A 45 -12.89 9.83 -0.71
C LEU A 45 -14.08 9.11 -0.07
N SER A 46 -14.61 9.63 1.04
CA SER A 46 -15.81 9.09 1.69
C SER A 46 -17.02 8.96 0.76
N SER A 47 -17.20 9.88 -0.19
CA SER A 47 -18.31 9.83 -1.15
C SER A 47 -18.07 8.82 -2.27
N LEU A 48 -16.82 8.67 -2.71
CA LEU A 48 -16.43 7.66 -3.68
C LEU A 48 -16.67 6.24 -3.16
N LEU A 49 -16.30 5.99 -1.89
CA LEU A 49 -16.32 4.66 -1.30
C LEU A 49 -17.72 4.15 -0.92
N LYS A 50 -18.74 5.02 -0.92
CA LYS A 50 -20.16 4.63 -0.79
C LYS A 50 -20.74 3.94 -2.04
N GLN A 51 -19.95 3.80 -3.10
CA GLN A 51 -20.37 3.11 -4.32
C GLN A 51 -20.36 1.60 -4.10
N GLU A 52 -21.54 1.02 -3.89
CA GLU A 52 -21.75 -0.43 -3.74
C GLU A 52 -21.17 -1.24 -4.91
N GLU A 53 -20.79 -2.49 -4.62
CA GLU A 53 -20.31 -3.50 -5.59
C GLU A 53 -19.05 -3.12 -6.41
N THR A 54 -18.28 -2.12 -5.99
CA THR A 54 -17.05 -1.71 -6.68
C THR A 54 -15.82 -1.92 -5.82
N GLN A 55 -14.86 -2.70 -6.32
CA GLN A 55 -13.53 -2.80 -5.69
C GLN A 55 -12.66 -1.62 -6.15
N PHE A 56 -12.09 -0.89 -5.20
CA PHE A 56 -11.18 0.23 -5.46
C PHE A 56 -9.74 -0.13 -5.06
N ILE A 57 -8.77 0.35 -5.84
CA ILE A 57 -7.36 0.42 -5.46
C ILE A 57 -6.99 1.90 -5.45
N LEU A 58 -6.70 2.42 -4.27
CA LEU A 58 -6.45 3.83 -4.04
C LEU A 58 -4.94 4.10 -4.00
N ASP A 59 -4.47 4.96 -4.88
CA ASP A 59 -3.12 5.52 -4.87
C ASP A 59 -3.19 6.92 -4.25
N ILE A 60 -2.75 7.05 -3.01
CA ILE A 60 -2.96 8.26 -2.20
C ILE A 60 -1.66 9.06 -2.12
N SER A 61 -1.69 10.27 -2.67
CA SER A 61 -0.62 11.26 -2.62
C SER A 61 -1.20 12.61 -2.17
N ALA A 62 -1.48 12.72 -0.87
CA ALA A 62 -1.99 13.93 -0.22
C ALA A 62 -1.22 14.22 1.07
N ASP A 63 -1.48 15.36 1.69
CA ASP A 63 -0.97 15.70 3.00
C ASP A 63 -1.19 14.56 4.01
N THR A 64 -0.14 14.25 4.78
CA THR A 64 -0.14 13.12 5.71
C THR A 64 -1.21 13.24 6.79
N ALA A 65 -1.41 14.43 7.37
CA ALA A 65 -2.37 14.63 8.45
C ALA A 65 -3.81 14.50 7.93
N LYS A 66 -4.10 15.05 6.74
CA LYS A 66 -5.38 14.85 6.07
C LYS A 66 -5.64 13.39 5.70
N THR A 67 -4.62 12.72 5.17
CA THR A 67 -4.71 11.31 4.77
C THR A 67 -5.07 10.43 5.95
N ILE A 68 -4.39 10.60 7.09
CA ILE A 68 -4.68 9.82 8.30
C ILE A 68 -6.10 10.06 8.75
N LYS A 69 -6.53 11.32 8.84
CA LYS A 69 -7.88 11.67 9.28
C LYS A 69 -8.95 11.04 8.36
N GLU A 70 -8.84 11.21 7.05
CA GLU A 70 -9.83 10.67 6.12
C GLU A 70 -9.85 9.14 6.11
N LEU A 71 -8.68 8.49 6.24
CA LEU A 71 -8.62 7.03 6.35
C LEU A 71 -9.19 6.52 7.68
N GLU A 72 -9.03 7.25 8.80
CA GLU A 72 -9.71 6.93 10.06
C GLU A 72 -11.23 6.97 9.87
N ASP A 73 -11.76 8.07 9.31
CA ASP A 73 -13.19 8.27 9.07
C ASP A 73 -13.77 7.18 8.14
N VAL A 74 -13.04 6.83 7.07
CA VAL A 74 -13.44 5.80 6.12
C VAL A 74 -13.35 4.40 6.72
N ASN A 75 -12.34 4.11 7.54
CA ASN A 75 -12.16 2.79 8.14
C ASN A 75 -13.33 2.43 9.08
N GLU A 76 -14.00 3.42 9.69
CA GLU A 76 -15.22 3.21 10.47
C GLU A 76 -16.43 2.79 9.61
N MET A 77 -16.41 3.03 8.29
CA MET A 77 -17.49 2.68 7.37
C MET A 77 -17.45 1.22 6.91
N PHE A 78 -16.33 0.52 7.08
CA PHE A 78 -16.10 -0.81 6.53
C PHE A 78 -15.79 -1.85 7.61
N SER A 79 -16.14 -3.11 7.39
CA SER A 79 -15.61 -4.18 8.22
C SER A 79 -14.10 -4.35 7.98
N PRO A 80 -13.32 -4.86 8.94
CA PRO A 80 -11.88 -5.07 8.77
C PRO A 80 -11.47 -5.98 7.60
N THR A 81 -12.41 -6.74 7.04
CA THR A 81 -12.21 -7.60 5.87
C THR A 81 -12.43 -6.89 4.54
N GLU A 82 -13.12 -5.75 4.53
CA GLU A 82 -13.50 -5.00 3.32
C GLU A 82 -12.49 -3.91 2.96
N MET A 83 -11.70 -3.44 3.94
CA MET A 83 -10.67 -2.44 3.74
C MET A 83 -9.31 -2.95 4.23
N LYS A 84 -8.27 -2.67 3.43
CA LYS A 84 -6.86 -2.87 3.81
C LYS A 84 -6.07 -1.64 3.46
N ILE A 85 -5.29 -1.15 4.42
CA ILE A 85 -4.38 -0.03 4.24
C ILE A 85 -2.97 -0.61 4.10
N ILE A 86 -2.26 -0.18 3.06
CA ILE A 86 -0.88 -0.59 2.79
C ILE A 86 0.00 0.65 2.84
N GLN A 87 0.94 0.68 3.79
CA GLN A 87 2.02 1.65 3.82
C GLN A 87 3.21 1.11 3.03
N THR A 88 3.71 1.86 2.05
CA THR A 88 4.92 1.50 1.33
C THR A 88 6.14 2.09 2.05
N LEU A 89 7.14 1.26 2.34
CA LEU A 89 8.42 1.67 2.90
C LEU A 89 9.54 1.24 1.96
N PRO A 90 10.43 2.15 1.51
CA PRO A 90 11.57 1.76 0.70
C PRO A 90 12.64 1.09 1.55
N GLY A 91 13.37 0.15 0.95
CA GLY A 91 14.40 -0.66 1.60
C GLY A 91 15.56 0.14 2.18
N ASN A 92 15.72 1.40 1.77
CA ASN A 92 16.79 2.29 2.20
C ASN A 92 16.48 3.08 3.49
N TYR A 93 15.34 2.83 4.13
CA TYR A 93 15.01 3.46 5.41
C TYR A 93 15.81 2.81 6.55
N ASN A 94 16.50 3.65 7.32
CA ASN A 94 17.16 3.23 8.55
C ASN A 94 16.17 3.12 9.72
N LYS A 95 16.66 2.59 10.85
CA LYS A 95 15.90 2.48 12.11
C LYS A 95 15.12 3.75 12.49
N GLN A 96 15.74 4.93 12.43
CA GLN A 96 15.08 6.18 12.82
C GLN A 96 13.91 6.50 11.88
N MET A 97 14.10 6.35 10.57
CA MET A 97 13.07 6.58 9.57
C MET A 97 11.92 5.58 9.70
N ILE A 98 12.23 4.29 9.88
CA ILE A 98 11.21 3.26 10.12
C ILE A 98 10.38 3.63 11.35
N THR A 99 11.04 3.88 12.49
CA THR A 99 10.35 4.22 13.75
C THR A 99 9.43 5.43 13.58
N HIS A 100 9.91 6.47 12.90
CA HIS A 100 9.12 7.67 12.65
C HIS A 100 7.92 7.37 11.74
N GLN A 101 8.15 6.72 10.60
CA GLN A 101 7.11 6.46 9.61
C GLN A 101 6.06 5.48 10.11
N THR A 102 6.44 4.44 10.85
CA THR A 102 5.45 3.52 11.45
C THR A 102 4.64 4.22 12.53
N SER A 103 5.26 5.11 13.33
CA SER A 103 4.53 5.85 14.37
C SER A 103 3.47 6.81 13.84
N ILE A 104 3.69 7.39 12.64
CA ILE A 104 2.76 8.32 12.01
C ILE A 104 1.43 7.61 11.66
N PHE A 105 1.51 6.38 11.16
CA PHE A 105 0.34 5.63 10.65
C PHE A 105 -0.14 4.52 11.61
N ASP A 106 0.44 4.41 12.81
CA ASP A 106 0.18 3.31 13.77
C ASP A 106 -1.31 3.10 14.06
N ARG A 107 -2.07 4.20 14.19
CA ARG A 107 -3.52 4.18 14.46
C ARG A 107 -4.37 3.53 13.36
N LEU A 108 -3.84 3.45 12.15
CA LEU A 108 -4.51 2.82 11.01
C LEU A 108 -4.18 1.33 10.89
N GLU A 109 -3.28 0.80 11.72
CA GLU A 109 -2.77 -0.57 11.69
C GLU A 109 -2.42 -1.06 10.26
N PRO A 110 -1.60 -0.29 9.49
CA PRO A 110 -1.36 -0.61 8.09
C PRO A 110 -0.52 -1.89 7.95
N LEU A 111 -0.80 -2.62 6.87
CA LEU A 111 0.15 -3.59 6.35
C LEU A 111 1.32 -2.85 5.72
N VAL A 112 2.53 -3.38 5.84
CA VAL A 112 3.74 -2.80 5.24
C VAL A 112 4.12 -3.52 3.96
N ALA A 113 4.34 -2.76 2.90
CA ALA A 113 4.98 -3.22 1.67
C ALA A 113 6.41 -2.68 1.61
N LEU A 114 7.39 -3.57 1.59
CA LEU A 114 8.80 -3.21 1.42
C LEU A 114 9.12 -3.11 -0.08
N THR A 115 9.68 -1.98 -0.49
CA THR A 115 9.96 -1.67 -1.90
C THR A 115 11.43 -1.37 -2.14
N LYS A 116 11.90 -1.39 -3.39
CA LYS A 116 13.30 -1.07 -3.77
C LYS A 116 14.36 -1.96 -3.11
N LEU A 117 14.01 -3.22 -2.81
CA LEU A 117 14.91 -4.18 -2.16
C LEU A 117 16.06 -4.67 -3.05
N ASP A 118 16.02 -4.37 -4.35
CA ASP A 118 17.12 -4.55 -5.31
C ASP A 118 18.12 -3.39 -5.29
N GLU A 119 17.69 -2.21 -4.87
CA GLU A 119 18.52 -1.02 -4.79
C GLU A 119 19.23 -0.91 -3.42
N CYS A 120 18.61 -1.44 -2.36
CA CYS A 120 19.11 -1.38 -1.00
C CYS A 120 18.75 -2.64 -0.20
N GLU A 121 19.71 -3.13 0.57
CA GLU A 121 19.55 -4.27 1.47
C GLU A 121 18.97 -3.82 2.82
N LEU A 122 17.93 -4.50 3.27
CA LEU A 122 17.31 -4.26 4.57
C LEU A 122 17.94 -5.19 5.60
N SER A 123 18.72 -4.63 6.53
CA SER A 123 19.49 -5.45 7.48
C SER A 123 18.59 -6.04 8.60
N PRO A 124 19.12 -6.98 9.41
CA PRO A 124 18.41 -7.49 10.57
C PRO A 124 17.99 -6.39 11.57
N VAL A 125 18.71 -5.26 11.61
CA VAL A 125 18.38 -4.12 12.49
C VAL A 125 17.09 -3.43 12.03
N GLU A 126 16.95 -3.16 10.74
CA GLU A 126 15.74 -2.58 10.16
C GLU A 126 14.55 -3.53 10.30
N LEU A 127 14.71 -4.83 10.00
CA LEU A 127 13.66 -5.82 10.20
C LEU A 127 13.24 -5.92 11.68
N SER A 128 14.21 -5.96 12.60
CA SER A 128 13.91 -5.96 14.04
C SER A 128 13.18 -4.71 14.48
N THR A 129 13.43 -3.57 13.83
CA THR A 129 12.73 -2.30 14.10
C THR A 129 11.27 -2.40 13.67
N LEU A 130 10.99 -2.93 12.48
CA LEU A 130 9.63 -3.19 11.99
C LEU A 130 8.87 -4.12 12.95
N VAL A 131 9.48 -5.23 13.36
CA VAL A 131 8.89 -6.18 14.32
C VAL A 131 8.61 -5.52 15.67
N SER A 132 9.53 -4.70 16.16
CA SER A 132 9.35 -3.96 17.43
C SER A 132 8.22 -2.93 17.36
N ALA A 133 8.01 -2.34 16.18
CA ALA A 133 6.88 -1.47 15.88
C ALA A 133 5.55 -2.23 15.64
N LYS A 134 5.55 -3.57 15.80
CA LYS A 134 4.39 -4.46 15.61
C LYS A 134 3.74 -4.39 14.23
N VAL A 135 4.49 -3.93 13.22
CA VAL A 135 3.97 -3.84 11.86
C VAL A 135 3.94 -5.22 11.19
N GLN A 136 2.92 -5.44 10.36
CA GLN A 136 2.80 -6.67 9.57
C GLN A 136 3.35 -6.43 8.17
N ILE A 137 4.49 -7.02 7.85
CA ILE A 137 5.02 -6.99 6.48
C ILE A 137 4.16 -7.93 5.63
N ALA A 138 3.53 -7.41 4.58
CA ALA A 138 2.63 -8.15 3.70
C ALA A 138 3.20 -8.38 2.31
N LEU A 139 4.01 -7.44 1.80
CA LEU A 139 4.53 -7.47 0.44
C LEU A 139 6.01 -7.09 0.41
N LEU A 140 6.75 -7.71 -0.51
CA LEU A 140 8.14 -7.38 -0.82
C LEU A 140 8.30 -7.21 -2.32
N THR A 141 9.02 -6.16 -2.73
CA THR A 141 9.41 -5.98 -4.14
C THR A 141 10.75 -5.27 -4.24
N GLY A 142 11.56 -5.76 -5.18
CA GLY A 142 12.82 -5.16 -5.59
C GLY A 142 12.89 -5.11 -7.11
N THR A 143 11.82 -4.66 -7.77
CA THR A 143 11.87 -4.48 -9.23
C THR A 143 10.83 -3.47 -9.68
N ARG A 144 11.09 -2.87 -10.83
CA ARG A 144 10.15 -2.00 -11.55
C ARG A 144 9.26 -2.78 -12.52
N SER A 145 9.44 -4.10 -12.63
CA SER A 145 8.52 -4.94 -13.41
C SER A 145 7.11 -4.85 -12.85
N ILE A 146 6.10 -4.89 -13.72
CA ILE A 146 4.69 -4.84 -13.33
C ILE A 146 4.14 -6.26 -13.11
N VAL A 147 4.70 -7.26 -13.79
CA VAL A 147 4.24 -8.64 -13.75
C VAL A 147 5.25 -9.50 -13.02
N GLY A 148 4.79 -10.31 -12.07
CA GLY A 148 5.62 -11.24 -11.29
C GLY A 148 6.61 -10.57 -10.32
N ALA A 149 6.38 -9.29 -10.02
CA ALA A 149 7.33 -8.42 -9.33
C ALA A 149 7.17 -8.33 -7.81
N ILE A 150 6.07 -8.88 -7.29
CA ILE A 150 5.68 -8.74 -5.89
C ILE A 150 5.68 -10.12 -5.25
N ALA A 151 6.46 -10.28 -4.19
CA ALA A 151 6.42 -11.43 -3.32
C ALA A 151 5.45 -11.15 -2.16
N ILE A 152 4.55 -12.09 -1.88
CA ILE A 152 3.74 -12.07 -0.67
C ILE A 152 4.63 -12.44 0.49
N ALA A 153 4.68 -11.62 1.53
CA ALA A 153 5.51 -11.87 2.69
C ALA A 153 5.14 -13.19 3.36
N SER A 154 6.16 -13.99 3.66
CA SER A 154 6.06 -15.20 4.47
C SER A 154 7.36 -15.38 5.22
N GLU A 155 7.34 -16.17 6.29
CA GLU A 155 8.56 -16.53 7.02
C GLU A 155 9.63 -17.11 6.10
N ALA A 156 9.24 -17.98 5.16
CA ALA A 156 10.16 -18.57 4.19
C ALA A 156 10.80 -17.51 3.29
N ILE A 157 10.01 -16.55 2.77
CA ILE A 157 10.51 -15.49 1.88
C ILE A 157 11.42 -14.52 2.64
N LEU A 158 11.03 -14.10 3.85
CA LEU A 158 11.84 -13.20 4.67
C LEU A 158 13.15 -13.86 5.13
N SER A 159 13.09 -15.14 5.51
CA SER A 159 14.28 -15.91 5.87
C SER A 159 15.22 -16.11 4.69
N GLN A 160 14.68 -16.36 3.49
CA GLN A 160 15.49 -16.47 2.28
C GLN A 160 16.16 -15.13 1.95
N TYR A 161 15.41 -14.03 2.00
CA TYR A 161 15.95 -12.69 1.80
C TYR A 161 17.12 -12.40 2.75
N LEU A 162 16.95 -12.69 4.04
CA LEU A 162 18.01 -12.50 5.04
C LEU A 162 19.24 -13.36 4.76
N LYS A 163 19.09 -14.61 4.30
CA LYS A 163 20.23 -15.49 3.98
C LYS A 163 21.02 -15.04 2.75
N GLU A 164 20.35 -14.38 1.80
CA GLU A 164 20.97 -13.97 0.55
C GLU A 164 21.66 -12.61 0.67
N ASN A 165 21.24 -11.77 1.62
CA ASN A 165 21.65 -10.36 1.70
C ASN A 165 22.28 -9.96 3.06
N CYS A 166 22.48 -10.91 3.98
CA CYS A 166 23.11 -10.67 5.30
C CYS A 166 24.03 -11.83 5.69
#